data_AF-X0RXT3-F1
#
_entry.id   AF-X0RXT3-F1
#
_cell.length_a   1.000
_cell.length_b   1.000
_cell.length_c   1.000
_cell.angle_alpha   90.00
_cell.angle_beta   90.00
_cell.angle_gamma   90.00
#
_symmetry.space_group_name_H-M   'P 1'
#
loop_
_entity.id
_entity.type
_entity.pdbx_description
1 polymer ?
#
loop_
_entity_poly.entity_id
_entity_poly.type
_entity_poly.pdbx_seq_one_letter_code
_entity_poly.pdbx_strand_id
1 'polypeptide(L)'
;MPGEKLKNRWLVVIGALLIQLSLGAIYAWGAFTGALQDQAGDFQYTATQTSWIFSAGLATFAIVMILAGRLQDKFGPRIIAVIGGLLLGAGYIIAGFTGTSFPLMLLFI
;
A
#
# COMPACT_ATOMS: atom_id res chain seq x y z
N MET A 1 5.67 35.35 21.17
CA MET A 1 5.70 34.15 22.04
C MET A 1 7.06 33.48 21.86
N PRO A 2 7.83 33.25 22.93
CA PRO A 2 9.21 32.76 22.87
C PRO A 2 9.29 31.25 22.61
N GLY A 3 10.14 30.85 21.66
CA GLY A 3 10.76 29.52 21.63
C GLY A 3 9.91 28.35 21.13
N GLU A 4 9.40 28.39 19.90
CA GLU A 4 9.14 27.11 19.21
C GLU A 4 10.48 26.40 19.00
N LYS A 5 10.71 25.33 19.76
CA LYS A 5 11.82 24.39 19.51
C LYS A 5 11.71 23.96 18.05
N LEU A 6 12.68 24.34 17.22
CA LEU A 6 12.80 23.86 15.84
C LEU A 6 12.86 22.33 15.88
N LYS A 7 11.69 21.70 15.76
CA LYS A 7 11.55 20.25 15.73
C LYS A 7 12.39 19.77 14.56
N ASN A 8 13.33 18.87 14.82
CA ASN A 8 14.40 18.49 13.91
C ASN A 8 13.84 18.23 12.49
N ARG A 9 13.98 19.21 11.57
CA ARG A 9 13.27 19.22 10.27
C ARG A 9 13.63 18.01 9.40
N TRP A 10 14.80 17.44 9.64
CA TRP A 10 15.27 16.18 9.06
C TRP A 10 14.34 15.00 9.31
N LEU A 11 13.64 14.94 10.44
CA LEU A 11 12.67 13.86 10.69
C LEU A 11 11.47 13.91 9.73
N VAL A 12 11.08 15.11 9.29
CA VAL A 12 10.01 15.27 8.29
C VAL A 12 10.50 14.80 6.92
N VAL A 13 11.75 15.10 6.57
CA VAL A 13 12.37 14.66 5.30
C VAL A 13 12.49 13.13 5.25
N ILE A 14 12.98 12.52 6.34
CA ILE A 14 13.06 11.05 6.44
C ILE A 14 11.66 10.43 6.35
N GLY A 15 10.67 11.01 7.04
CA GLY A 15 9.28 10.57 6.94
C GLY A 15 8.73 10.64 5.52
N ALA A 16 8.98 11.73 4.81
CA ALA A 16 8.57 11.88 3.41
C ALA A 16 9.24 10.85 2.50
N LEU A 17 10.54 10.58 2.69
CA LEU A 17 11.27 9.53 1.97
C LEU A 17 10.68 8.14 2.22
N LEU A 18 10.36 7.80 3.47
CA LEU A 18 9.75 6.51 3.82
C LEU A 18 8.35 6.35 3.20
N ILE A 19 7.55 7.42 3.16
CA ILE A 19 6.25 7.42 2.48
C ILE A 19 6.45 7.20 0.97
N GLN A 20 7.43 7.87 0.37
CA GLN A 20 7.71 7.71 -1.06
C GLN A 20 8.19 6.29 -1.41
N LEU A 21 9.00 5.68 -0.54
CA LEU A 21 9.38 4.27 -0.65
C LEU A 21 8.17 3.33 -0.53
N SER A 22 7.23 3.64 0.37
CA SER A 22 6.00 2.86 0.54
C SER A 22 5.11 2.90 -0.71
N LEU A 23 5.05 4.04 -1.41
CA LEU A 23 4.38 4.14 -2.71
C LEU A 23 5.07 3.28 -3.78
N GLY A 24 6.39 3.09 -3.67
CA GLY A 24 7.15 2.15 -4.50
C GLY A 24 6.70 0.69 -4.35
N ALA A 25 6.12 0.30 -3.21
CA ALA A 25 5.65 -1.08 -2.99
C ALA A 25 4.53 -1.47 -3.96
N ILE A 26 3.63 -0.54 -4.32
CA ILE A 26 2.59 -0.79 -5.34
C ILE A 26 3.25 -1.07 -6.69
N TYR A 27 4.31 -0.34 -7.04
CA TYR A 27 5.07 -0.58 -8.28
C TYR A 27 5.95 -1.84 -8.23
N ALA A 28 6.28 -2.33 -7.03
CA ALA A 28 6.99 -3.58 -6.82
C ALA A 28 6.11 -4.83 -7.08
N TRP A 29 4.84 -4.66 -7.47
CA TRP A 29 3.94 -5.76 -7.85
C TRP A 29 4.57 -6.76 -8.83
N GLY A 30 5.40 -6.27 -9.76
CA GLY A 30 6.16 -7.09 -10.71
C GLY A 30 7.05 -8.17 -10.08
N ALA A 31 7.48 -7.99 -8.82
CA ALA A 31 8.23 -9.00 -8.09
C ALA A 31 7.35 -10.20 -7.67
N PHE A 32 6.05 -9.97 -7.46
CA PHE A 32 5.11 -11.01 -7.07
C PHE A 32 4.50 -11.74 -8.27
N THR A 33 4.38 -11.08 -9.43
CA THR A 33 3.73 -11.67 -10.61
C THR A 33 4.38 -12.97 -11.07
N GLY A 34 5.71 -13.06 -11.01
CA GLY A 34 6.45 -14.29 -11.37
C GLY A 34 6.13 -15.46 -10.44
N ALA A 35 6.10 -15.23 -9.13
CA ALA A 35 5.77 -16.26 -8.15
C ALA A 35 4.29 -16.66 -8.19
N LEU A 36 3.39 -15.72 -8.50
CA LEU A 36 1.96 -15.97 -8.61
C LEU A 36 1.56 -16.72 -9.89
N GLN A 37 2.30 -16.51 -10.98
CA GLN A 37 2.06 -17.16 -12.27
C GLN A 37 2.85 -18.47 -12.44
N ASP A 38 3.68 -18.84 -11.47
CA ASP A 38 4.44 -20.08 -11.53
C ASP A 38 3.48 -21.27 -11.59
N GLN A 39 3.57 -22.04 -12.68
CA GLN A 39 2.76 -23.22 -12.90
C GLN A 39 3.13 -24.37 -11.96
N ALA A 40 4.33 -24.35 -11.36
CA ALA A 40 4.74 -25.29 -10.32
C ALA A 40 4.40 -24.79 -8.90
N GLY A 41 3.89 -23.56 -8.75
CA GLY A 41 3.51 -22.97 -7.47
C GLY A 41 2.06 -23.26 -7.09
N ASP A 42 1.69 -22.94 -5.85
CA ASP A 42 0.34 -23.21 -5.31
C ASP A 42 -0.76 -22.35 -5.94
N PHE A 43 -0.43 -21.15 -6.46
CA PHE A 43 -1.41 -20.17 -6.94
C PHE A 43 -1.80 -20.34 -8.41
N GLN A 44 -0.84 -20.66 -9.29
CA GLN A 44 -1.02 -20.90 -10.72
C GLN A 44 -1.89 -19.85 -11.43
N TYR A 45 -1.77 -18.58 -11.06
CA TYR A 45 -2.60 -17.52 -11.63
C TYR A 45 -2.23 -17.26 -13.10
N THR A 46 -3.25 -16.90 -13.88
CA THR A 46 -3.03 -16.41 -15.24
C THR A 46 -2.50 -14.98 -15.23
N ALA A 47 -1.85 -14.57 -16.33
CA ALA A 47 -1.45 -13.18 -16.53
C ALA A 47 -2.63 -12.20 -16.39
N THR A 48 -3.81 -12.60 -16.86
CA THR A 48 -5.06 -11.83 -16.76
C THR A 48 -5.50 -11.65 -15.30
N GLN A 49 -5.49 -12.71 -14.50
CA GLN A 49 -5.83 -12.65 -13.07
C GLN A 49 -4.89 -11.72 -12.30
N THR A 50 -3.58 -11.83 -12.55
CA THR A 50 -2.57 -10.97 -11.94
C THR A 50 -2.76 -9.50 -12.31
N SER A 51 -3.19 -9.24 -13.56
CA SER A 51 -3.48 -7.89 -14.05
C SER A 51 -4.75 -7.29 -13.44
N TRP A 52 -5.77 -8.12 -13.21
CA TRP A 52 -6.99 -7.72 -12.50
C TRP A 52 -6.70 -7.32 -11.06
N ILE A 53 -5.87 -8.10 -10.37
CA ILE A 53 -5.44 -7.78 -9.00
C ILE A 53 -4.75 -6.41 -8.98
N PHE A 54 -3.76 -6.19 -9.85
CA PHE A 54 -3.06 -4.91 -9.93
C PHE A 54 -4.00 -3.73 -10.24
N SER A 55 -4.90 -3.91 -11.21
CA SER A 55 -5.84 -2.87 -11.62
C SER A 55 -6.83 -2.52 -10.51
N ALA A 56 -7.35 -3.52 -9.78
CA ALA A 56 -8.23 -3.31 -8.65
C ALA A 56 -7.52 -2.57 -7.51
N GLY A 57 -6.28 -2.94 -7.21
CA GLY A 57 -5.44 -2.22 -6.24
C GLY A 57 -5.20 -0.77 -6.64
N LEU A 58 -4.85 -0.51 -7.91
CA LEU A 58 -4.64 0.85 -8.42
C LEU A 58 -5.93 1.70 -8.40
N ALA A 59 -7.06 1.10 -8.77
CA ALA A 59 -8.36 1.77 -8.73
C ALA A 59 -8.76 2.13 -7.29
N THR A 60 -8.57 1.19 -6.35
CA THR A 60 -8.82 1.41 -4.93
C THR A 60 -7.91 2.50 -4.38
N PHE A 61 -6.61 2.46 -4.71
CA PHE A 61 -5.65 3.49 -4.34
C PHE A 61 -6.08 4.88 -4.84
N ALA A 62 -6.52 4.99 -6.10
CA ALA A 62 -6.98 6.25 -6.66
C ALA A 62 -8.22 6.81 -5.93
N ILE A 63 -9.19 5.96 -5.61
CA ILE A 63 -10.39 6.35 -4.87
C ILE A 63 -10.03 6.79 -3.44
N VAL A 64 -9.22 5.98 -2.74
CA VAL A 64 -8.81 6.26 -1.36
C VAL A 64 -7.94 7.52 -1.29
N MET A 65 -7.08 7.79 -2.27
CA MET A 65 -6.25 9.00 -2.32
C MET A 65 -7.07 10.30 -2.24
N ILE A 66 -8.23 10.35 -2.91
CA ILE A 66 -9.13 11.51 -2.86
C ILE A 66 -9.65 11.71 -1.43
N LEU A 67 -10.06 10.63 -0.77
CA LEU A 67 -10.54 10.66 0.62
C LEU A 67 -9.39 10.98 1.59
N ALA A 68 -8.25 10.32 1.44
CA ALA A 68 -7.06 10.48 2.27
C ALA A 68 -6.54 11.92 2.24
N GLY A 69 -6.52 12.58 1.07
CA GLY A 69 -6.16 13.99 0.96
C GLY A 69 -7.08 14.89 1.79
N ARG A 70 -8.40 14.70 1.67
CA ARG A 70 -9.38 15.47 2.47
C ARG A 70 -9.26 15.20 3.97
N LEU A 71 -9.03 13.95 4.36
CA LEU A 71 -8.80 13.59 5.76
C LEU A 71 -7.47 14.16 6.27
N GLN A 72 -6.44 14.21 5.43
CA GLN A 72 -5.13 14.77 5.75
C GLN A 72 -5.21 16.26 6.06
N ASP A 73 -6.01 17.02 5.30
CA ASP A 73 -6.24 18.45 5.58
C ASP A 73 -6.93 18.67 6.93
N LYS A 74 -7.79 17.73 7.37
CA LYS A 74 -8.57 17.83 8.62
C LYS A 74 -7.82 17.33 9.85
N PHE A 75 -7.12 16.20 9.76
CA PHE A 75 -6.48 15.51 10.89
C PHE A 75 -4.95 15.63 10.91
N GLY A 76 -4.38 16.24 9.86
CA GLY A 76 -2.96 16.40 9.69
C GLY A 76 -2.27 15.17 9.07
N PRO A 77 -1.10 15.37 8.42
CA PRO A 77 -0.43 14.34 7.62
C PRO A 77 0.06 13.14 8.42
N ARG A 78 0.44 13.35 9.69
CA ARG A 78 1.03 12.27 10.51
C ARG A 78 0.03 11.15 10.81
N ILE A 79 -1.19 11.49 11.18
CA ILE A 79 -2.21 10.50 11.57
C ILE A 79 -2.63 9.69 10.35
N ILE A 80 -2.88 10.37 9.22
CA ILE A 80 -3.29 9.71 7.98
C ILE A 80 -2.19 8.82 7.42
N ALA A 81 -0.92 9.24 7.48
CA ALA A 81 0.21 8.40 7.07
C ALA A 81 0.34 7.12 7.92
N VAL A 82 0.14 7.20 9.24
CA VAL A 82 0.19 6.03 10.12
C VAL A 82 -0.97 5.08 9.84
N ILE A 83 -2.20 5.59 9.69
CA ILE A 83 -3.38 4.77 9.37
C ILE A 83 -3.19 4.09 8.03
N GLY A 84 -2.73 4.81 7.00
CA GLY A 84 -2.46 4.26 5.68
C GLY A 84 -1.39 3.16 5.70
N GLY A 85 -0.28 3.38 6.41
CA GLY A 85 0.78 2.38 6.56
C GLY A 85 0.31 1.12 7.31
N LEU A 86 -0.50 1.28 8.37
CA LEU A 86 -1.07 0.16 9.10
C LEU A 86 -2.08 -0.63 8.26
N LEU A 87 -2.96 0.06 7.52
CA LEU A 87 -3.92 -0.59 6.62
C LEU A 87 -3.22 -1.37 5.52
N LEU A 88 -2.21 -0.76 4.87
CA LEU A 88 -1.41 -1.40 3.83
C LEU A 88 -0.70 -2.64 4.38
N GLY A 89 0.01 -2.49 5.51
CA GLY A 89 0.73 -3.59 6.13
C GLY A 89 -0.21 -4.73 6.57
N ALA A 90 -1.35 -4.40 7.17
CA ALA A 90 -2.35 -5.40 7.54
C ALA A 90 -2.93 -6.11 6.31
N GLY A 91 -3.22 -5.38 5.23
CA GLY A 91 -3.70 -5.95 3.97
C GLY A 91 -2.73 -6.99 3.41
N TYR A 92 -1.45 -6.64 3.27
CA TYR A 92 -0.41 -7.57 2.80
C TYR A 92 -0.23 -8.79 3.71
N ILE A 93 -0.27 -8.61 5.03
CA ILE A 93 -0.18 -9.72 5.98
C ILE A 93 -1.39 -10.66 5.80
N ILE A 94 -2.60 -10.11 5.76
CA ILE A 94 -3.82 -10.90 5.57
C ILE A 94 -3.79 -11.60 4.21
N ALA A 95 -3.40 -10.91 3.14
CA ALA A 95 -3.27 -11.49 1.81
C ALA A 95 -2.29 -12.68 1.80
N GLY A 96 -1.18 -12.60 2.54
CA GLY A 96 -0.26 -13.73 2.70
C GLY A 96 -0.89 -14.98 3.36
N PHE A 97 -1.93 -14.81 4.17
CA PHE A 97 -2.68 -15.90 4.81
C PHE A 97 -3.91 -16.36 4.02
N THR A 98 -4.31 -15.67 2.94
CA THR A 98 -5.52 -16.01 2.16
C THR A 98 -5.39 -17.26 1.27
N GLY A 99 -4.19 -17.85 1.17
CA GLY A 99 -3.96 -19.06 0.38
C GLY A 99 -4.28 -18.86 -1.10
N THR A 100 -4.75 -19.89 -1.78
CA THR A 100 -4.97 -19.91 -3.26
C THR A 100 -6.28 -19.25 -3.72
N SER A 101 -7.02 -18.62 -2.81
CA SER A 101 -8.34 -18.05 -3.11
C SER A 101 -8.22 -16.70 -3.82
N PHE A 102 -8.37 -16.72 -5.15
CA PHE A 102 -8.33 -15.52 -6.00
C PHE A 102 -9.20 -14.34 -5.51
N PRO A 103 -10.48 -14.52 -5.10
CA PRO A 103 -11.32 -13.41 -4.66
C PRO A 103 -10.84 -12.75 -3.36
N LEU A 104 -10.31 -13.56 -2.43
CA LEU A 104 -9.76 -13.07 -1.17
C LEU A 104 -8.45 -12.31 -1.41
N MET A 105 -7.61 -12.83 -2.29
CA MET A 105 -6.38 -12.15 -2.68
C MET A 105 -6.65 -10.82 -3.37
N LEU A 106 -7.69 -10.73 -4.20
CA LEU A 106 -8.10 -9.49 -4.86
C LEU A 106 -8.65 -8.44 -3.87
N LEU A 107 -9.25 -8.87 -2.76
CA LEU A 107 -9.87 -7.97 -1.79
C LEU A 107 -8.86 -7.40 -0.78
N PHE A 108 -7.84 -8.18 -0.40
CA PHE A 108 -6.90 -7.83 0.68
C PHE A 108 -5.55 -7.25 0.22
N ILE A 109 -5.28 -7.25 -1.08
CA ILE A 109 -4.08 -6.64 -1.69
C ILE A 109 -4.33 -5.18 -2.10
#